data_AF-G2P8S6-F1
#
_entry.id   AF-G2P8S6-F1
#
_cell.length_a   1.000
_cell.length_b   1.000
_cell.length_c   1.000
_cell.angle_alpha   90.00
_cell.angle_beta   90.00
_cell.angle_gamma   90.00
#
_symmetry.space_group_name_H-M   'P 1'
#
loop_
_entity.id
_entity.type
_entity.pdbx_description
1 polymer ?
#
loop_
_entity_poly.entity_id
_entity_poly.type
_entity_poly.pdbx_seq_one_letter_code
_entity_poly.pdbx_strand_id
1 'polypeptide(L)' 'MGTITSSPTLDTNGFAFLEVALSAGNWDVGAVYEGDANFGASGVSEYTQVVTAPDNGTVTSTTS' A
#
# COMPACT_ATOMS: atom_id res chain seq x y z
N MET A 1 4.89 13.95 -6.73
CA MET A 1 4.50 12.65 -6.14
C MET A 1 5.78 11.86 -5.95
N GLY A 2 6.07 11.42 -4.73
CA GLY A 2 7.28 10.64 -4.45
C GLY A 2 7.04 9.16 -4.74
N THR A 3 8.08 8.44 -5.17
CA THR A 3 8.03 6.97 -5.28
C THR A 3 8.66 6.38 -4.03
N ILE A 4 8.01 5.38 -3.44
CA ILE A 4 8.51 4.64 -2.28
C ILE A 4 8.81 3.22 -2.76
N THR A 5 10.07 2.80 -2.67
CA THR A 5 10.53 1.49 -3.12
C THR A 5 11.15 0.73 -1.95
N SER A 6 10.76 -0.53 -1.78
CA SER A 6 11.26 -1.42 -0.74
C SER A 6 11.40 -2.84 -1.29
N SER A 7 12.32 -3.62 -0.72
CA SER A 7 12.57 -5.03 -1.06
C SER A 7 12.44 -5.91 0.20
N PRO A 8 11.22 -6.04 0.77
CA PRO A 8 11.00 -6.90 1.93
C PRO A 8 11.27 -8.38 1.60
N THR A 9 11.69 -9.15 2.60
CA THR A 9 11.85 -10.60 2.48
C THR A 9 10.49 -11.30 2.47
N LEU A 10 10.39 -12.42 1.75
CA LEU A 10 9.23 -13.29 1.80
C LEU A 10 9.20 -14.09 3.12
N ASP A 11 8.00 -14.31 3.65
CA ASP A 11 7.78 -15.24 4.76
C ASP A 11 7.76 -16.72 4.30
N THR A 12 7.53 -17.65 5.23
CA THR A 12 7.49 -19.08 4.93
C THR A 12 6.40 -19.51 3.95
N ASN A 13 5.42 -18.65 3.68
CA ASN A 13 4.31 -18.89 2.76
C ASN A 13 4.48 -18.11 1.45
N GLY A 14 5.55 -17.33 1.29
CA GLY A 14 5.79 -16.53 0.09
C GLY A 14 5.12 -15.17 0.09
N PHE A 15 4.76 -14.60 1.25
CA PHE A 15 4.21 -13.25 1.35
C PHE A 15 5.25 -12.22 1.79
N ALA A 16 5.13 -11.01 1.25
CA ALA A 16 5.89 -9.83 1.65
C ALA A 16 4.92 -8.70 2.00
N PHE A 17 5.30 -7.88 2.99
CA PHE A 17 4.47 -6.78 3.49
C PHE A 17 5.29 -5.49 3.52
N LEU A 18 4.63 -4.38 3.19
CA LEU A 18 5.18 -3.03 3.28
C LEU A 18 4.16 -2.14 3.99
N GLU A 19 4.56 -1.56 5.12
CA GLU A 19 3.78 -0.56 5.83
C GLU A 19 4.38 0.82 5.58
N VAL A 20 3.53 1.78 5.18
CA VAL A 20 3.96 3.13 4.83
C VAL A 20 2.86 4.13 5.15
N ALA A 21 3.25 5.27 5.72
CA ALA A 21 2.35 6.40 5.92
C ALA A 21 2.18 7.17 4.61
N LEU A 22 0.96 7.21 4.08
CA LEU A 22 0.62 7.93 2.87
C LEU A 22 -0.17 9.20 3.20
N SER A 23 0.16 10.31 2.54
CA SER A 23 -0.69 11.50 2.55
C SER A 23 -1.93 11.28 1.69
N ALA A 24 -2.98 12.07 1.92
CA ALA A 24 -4.17 12.06 1.09
C ALA A 24 -3.82 12.26 -0.40
N GLY A 25 -4.46 11.49 -1.27
CA GLY A 25 -4.18 11.44 -2.71
C GLY A 25 -4.36 10.05 -3.32
N ASN A 26 -4.07 9.94 -4.61
CA ASN A 26 -4.04 8.69 -5.37
C ASN A 26 -2.60 8.18 -5.45
N TRP A 27 -2.42 6.90 -5.15
CA TRP A 27 -1.12 6.22 -5.16
C TRP A 27 -1.21 4.96 -6.00
N ASP A 28 -0.29 4.83 -6.96
CA ASP A 28 -0.13 3.57 -7.69
C ASP A 28 0.76 2.64 -6.86
N VAL A 29 0.23 1.46 -6.56
CA VAL A 29 0.89 0.40 -5.82
C VAL A 29 1.26 -0.70 -6.80
N GLY A 30 2.53 -1.08 -6.79
CA GLY A 30 3.07 -2.17 -7.59
C GLY A 30 3.89 -3.12 -6.72
N ALA A 31 3.80 -4.41 -7.02
CA ALA A 31 4.62 -5.45 -6.41
C ALA A 31 5.24 -6.32 -7.51
N VAL A 32 6.54 -6.56 -7.38
CA VAL A 32 7.32 -7.41 -8.27
C VAL A 32 8.10 -8.39 -7.42
N TYR A 33 8.05 -9.66 -7.79
CA TYR A 33 8.93 -10.70 -7.32
C TYR A 33 9.98 -10.98 -8.39
N GLU A 34 11.24 -10.65 -8.11
CA GLU A 34 12.34 -10.75 -9.08
C GLU A 34 12.76 -12.20 -9.40
N GLY A 35 12.20 -13.20 -8.71
CA GLY A 35 12.57 -14.61 -8.85
C GLY A 35 13.70 -15.03 -7.92
N ASP A 36 13.91 -16.33 -7.81
CA ASP A 36 15.00 -16.97 -7.09
C ASP A 36 15.48 -18.25 -7.81
N ALA A 37 16.26 -19.10 -7.13
CA ALA A 37 16.77 -20.34 -7.69
C ALA A 37 15.67 -21.38 -8.00
N ASN A 38 14.49 -21.25 -7.42
CA ASN A 38 13.40 -22.22 -7.51
C ASN A 38 12.26 -21.73 -8.41
N PHE A 39 12.00 -20.42 -8.44
CA PHE A 39 10.88 -19.81 -9.15
C PHE A 39 11.33 -18.59 -9.97
N GLY A 40 10.81 -18.46 -11.18
CA GLY A 40 11.09 -17.31 -12.04
C GLY A 40 10.47 -16.00 -11.52
N ALA A 41 10.92 -14.88 -12.09
CA ALA A 41 10.35 -13.56 -11.81
C ALA A 41 8.86 -13.52 -12.19
N SER A 42 8.08 -12.80 -11.39
CA SER A 42 6.66 -12.56 -11.63
C SER A 42 6.22 -11.25 -11.00
N GLY A 43 5.20 -10.63 -11.57
CA GLY A 43 4.58 -9.45 -10.99
C GLY A 43 4.12 -8.46 -12.05
N VAL A 44 2.84 -8.11 -11.97
CA VAL A 44 2.24 -6.83 -12.35
C VAL A 44 0.90 -6.81 -11.61
N SER A 45 0.87 -6.27 -10.39
CA SER A 45 -0.40 -5.96 -9.73
C SER A 45 -0.43 -4.45 -9.59
N GLU A 46 -0.95 -3.78 -10.61
CA GLU A 46 -1.21 -2.34 -10.57
C GLU A 46 -2.50 -2.14 -9.77
N TYR A 47 -2.36 -1.57 -8.58
CA TYR A 47 -3.47 -1.24 -7.71
C TYR A 47 -3.43 0.24 -7.38
N THR A 48 -4.53 0.97 -7.62
CA THR A 48 -4.63 2.36 -7.19
C THR A 48 -5.21 2.44 -5.79
N GLN A 49 -4.39 2.85 -4.83
CA GLN A 49 -4.81 3.19 -3.49
C GLN A 49 -5.30 4.65 -3.46
N VAL A 50 -6.54 4.85 -3.01
CA VAL A 50 -7.08 6.19 -2.73
C VAL A 50 -7.00 6.43 -1.23
N VAL A 51 -6.27 7.46 -0.81
CA VAL A 51 -6.17 7.87 0.60
C VAL A 51 -6.96 9.15 0.77
N THR A 52 -8.01 9.12 1.59
CA THR A 52 -8.81 10.31 1.90
C THR A 52 -8.27 11.01 3.14
N ALA A 53 -8.41 12.33 3.19
CA ALA A 53 -8.14 13.07 4.42
C ALA A 53 -9.11 12.62 5.52
N PRO A 54 -8.71 12.66 6.80
CA PRO A 54 -9.62 12.40 7.90
C PRO A 54 -10.79 13.39 7.86
N ASP A 55 -12.01 12.89 8.13
CA ASP A 55 -13.19 13.72 8.24
C ASP A 55 -13.22 14.39 9.63
N ASN A 56 -12.99 15.70 9.66
CA ASN A 56 -13.11 16.49 10.89
C ASN A 56 -14.58 16.86 11.13
N GLY A 57 -15.46 15.86 11.20
CA GLY A 57 -16.89 16.06 11.43
C GLY A 57 -17.13 16.91 12.67
N THR A 58 -17.68 18.11 12.49
CA THR A 58 -18.09 18.95 13.62
C THR A 58 -19.37 18.37 14.21
N VAL A 59 -19.25 17.78 15.41
CA VAL A 59 -20.37 17.21 16.17
C VAL A 59 -21.25 18.36 16.68
N THR A 60 -22.38 18.61 16.01
CA THR A 60 -23.42 19.51 16.52
C THR A 60 -24.33 18.70 17.44
N SER A 61 -24.09 18.74 18.76
CA SER A 61 -25.03 18.20 19.75
C SER A 61 -26.22 19.15 19.89
N THR A 62 -27.35 18.81 19.28
CA THR A 62 -28.65 19.43 19.62
C THR A 62 -29.23 18.72 20.84
N THR A 63 -29.25 19.38 21.99
CA THR A 63 -30.00 18.92 23.16
C THR A 63 -31.49 19.26 22.93
N SER A 64 -32.39 18.29 23.12
CA SER A 64 -33.85 18.52 23.20
C SER A 64 -34.28 18.82 24.63
#